data_AF-C5F1X8-F1
#
_entry.id   AF-C5F1X8-F1
#
_cell.length_a   1.000
_cell.length_b   1.000
_cell.length_c   1.000
_cell.angle_alpha   90.00
_cell.angle_beta   90.00
_cell.angle_gamma   90.00
#
_symmetry.space_group_name_H-M   'P 1'
#
loop_
_entity.id
_entity.type
_entity.pdbx_description
1 polymer ?
#
loop_
_entity_poly.entity_id
_entity_poly.type
_entity_poly.pdbx_seq_one_letter_code
_entity_poly.pdbx_strand_id
1 'polypeptide(L)'
;MIKNVIEHFKNDTKTPLEAYFVRKSHAREGAGTENKSVKIHQAGDETKILGIENNAGDYWFQIADSNFTHSKNLKPIFKENKKSKVKTDPIVKEQASKLVKEIKQEQTKSKIELDMEKAQKILDEKINGGNQ
;
A
#
# COMPACT_ATOMS: atom_id res chain seq x y z
N MET A 1 11.82 -12.82 -13.06
CA MET A 1 12.59 -13.93 -12.46
C MET A 1 13.21 -13.45 -11.15
N ILE A 2 13.71 -14.32 -10.27
CA ILE A 2 14.03 -14.07 -8.83
C ILE A 2 14.51 -12.65 -8.46
N LYS A 3 15.34 -11.98 -9.28
CA LYS A 3 15.72 -10.56 -9.11
C LYS A 3 14.55 -9.62 -8.77
N ASN A 4 13.41 -9.75 -9.46
CA ASN A 4 12.22 -8.92 -9.20
C ASN A 4 11.61 -9.21 -7.81
N VAL A 5 11.76 -10.43 -7.30
CA VAL A 5 11.30 -10.81 -5.94
C VAL A 5 12.19 -10.13 -4.92
N ILE A 6 13.51 -10.19 -5.15
CA ILE A 6 14.51 -9.54 -4.29
C ILE A 6 14.26 -8.04 -4.24
N GLU A 7 14.05 -7.41 -5.40
CA GLU A 7 13.76 -5.97 -5.48
C GLU A 7 12.45 -5.60 -4.76
N HIS A 8 11.40 -6.41 -4.92
CA HIS A 8 10.15 -6.23 -4.19
C HIS A 8 10.38 -6.20 -2.68
N PHE A 9 11.01 -7.24 -2.12
CA PHE A 9 11.26 -7.31 -0.68
C PHE A 9 12.32 -6.32 -0.17
N LYS A 10 13.18 -5.77 -1.04
CA LYS A 10 14.07 -4.66 -0.66
C LYS A 10 13.32 -3.33 -0.54
N ASN A 11 12.32 -3.11 -1.40
CA ASN A 11 11.59 -1.84 -1.48
C ASN A 11 10.35 -1.81 -0.57
N ASP A 12 9.68 -2.95 -0.38
CA ASP A 12 8.50 -3.12 0.46
C ASP A 12 8.46 -4.53 1.06
N THR A 13 8.76 -4.63 2.35
CA THR A 13 8.74 -5.90 3.10
C THR A 13 7.36 -6.28 3.63
N LYS A 14 6.36 -5.38 3.55
CA LYS A 14 5.05 -5.60 4.18
C LYS A 14 4.06 -6.26 3.24
N THR A 15 4.23 -6.10 1.93
CA THR A 15 3.31 -6.64 0.93
C THR A 15 3.74 -8.05 0.50
N PRO A 16 2.93 -9.11 0.74
CA PRO A 16 3.23 -10.44 0.24
C PRO A 16 3.16 -10.54 -1.29
N LEU A 17 3.90 -11.48 -1.86
CA LEU A 17 3.80 -11.81 -3.30
C LEU A 17 3.04 -13.12 -3.50
N GLU A 18 2.10 -13.14 -4.43
CA GLU A 18 1.47 -14.39 -4.86
C GLU A 18 2.46 -15.26 -5.65
N ALA A 19 2.34 -16.57 -5.51
CA ALA A 19 3.16 -17.55 -6.22
C ALA A 19 2.38 -18.85 -6.41
N TYR A 20 2.83 -19.68 -7.35
CA TYR A 20 2.37 -21.07 -7.45
C TYR A 20 3.53 -22.04 -7.33
N PHE A 21 3.25 -23.24 -6.85
CA PHE A 21 4.21 -24.33 -6.85
C PHE A 21 4.39 -24.87 -8.27
N VAL A 22 5.63 -24.87 -8.77
CA VAL A 22 5.96 -25.45 -10.09
C VAL A 22 6.23 -26.95 -10.02
N ARG A 23 6.49 -27.47 -8.82
CA ARG A 23 6.67 -28.90 -8.55
C ARG A 23 6.27 -29.20 -7.11
N LYS A 24 6.01 -30.49 -6.85
CA LYS A 24 5.79 -30.99 -5.50
C LYS A 24 6.93 -30.55 -4.57
N SER A 25 6.58 -29.96 -3.45
CA SER A 25 7.52 -29.44 -2.46
C SER A 25 7.26 -30.04 -1.10
N HIS A 26 8.35 -30.24 -0.36
CA HIS A 26 8.35 -30.63 1.04
C HIS A 26 8.86 -29.42 1.80
N ALA A 27 7.95 -28.68 2.41
CA ALA A 27 8.33 -27.50 3.17
C ALA A 27 8.62 -27.92 4.61
N ARG A 28 9.75 -27.46 5.15
CA ARG A 28 10.13 -27.73 6.54
C ARG A 28 9.63 -26.58 7.41
N GLU A 29 9.02 -26.94 8.54
CA GLU A 29 8.81 -25.99 9.64
C GLU A 29 10.16 -25.60 10.24
N GLY A 30 10.28 -24.32 10.62
CA GLY A 30 11.53 -23.70 11.06
C GLY A 30 12.27 -24.42 12.20
N ALA A 31 13.52 -24.00 12.41
CA ALA A 31 14.58 -24.65 13.20
C ALA A 31 14.12 -25.39 14.48
N GLY A 32 14.57 -26.64 14.63
CA GLY A 32 14.36 -27.51 15.78
C GLY A 32 14.44 -28.97 15.34
N THR A 33 15.44 -29.71 15.82
CA THR A 33 15.85 -31.06 15.40
C THR A 33 14.88 -32.19 15.76
N GLU A 34 13.64 -31.88 16.09
CA GLU A 34 12.67 -32.85 16.57
C GLU A 34 11.49 -32.87 15.60
N ASN A 35 11.64 -33.71 14.56
CA ASN A 35 10.63 -34.18 13.61
C ASN A 35 9.34 -33.34 13.56
N LYS A 36 9.43 -32.13 13.00
CA LYS A 36 8.24 -31.35 12.66
C LYS A 36 7.62 -31.94 11.40
N SER A 37 6.31 -32.11 11.42
CA SER A 37 5.51 -32.61 10.30
C SER A 37 5.90 -31.89 9.00
N VAL A 38 6.40 -32.64 8.02
CA VAL A 38 6.68 -32.10 6.70
C VAL A 38 5.35 -31.86 5.98
N LYS A 39 5.02 -30.60 5.70
CA LYS A 39 3.89 -30.29 4.82
C LYS A 39 4.29 -30.53 3.37
N ILE A 40 3.43 -31.27 2.68
CA ILE A 40 3.58 -31.57 1.26
C ILE A 40 2.66 -30.62 0.49
N HIS A 41 3.25 -29.81 -0.39
CA HIS A 41 2.51 -28.96 -1.32
C HIS A 41 2.58 -29.56 -2.72
N GLN A 42 1.45 -29.58 -3.42
CA GLN A 42 1.37 -30.13 -4.77
C GLN A 42 1.75 -29.07 -5.80
N ALA A 43 2.16 -29.51 -6.99
CA ALA A 43 2.37 -28.60 -8.10
C ALA A 43 1.03 -27.99 -8.53
N GLY A 44 1.03 -26.70 -8.84
CA GLY A 44 -0.17 -25.94 -9.20
C GLY A 44 -0.84 -25.23 -8.03
N ASP A 45 -0.57 -25.62 -6.78
CA ASP A 45 -1.13 -24.96 -5.62
C ASP A 45 -0.64 -23.50 -5.53
N GLU A 46 -1.55 -22.58 -5.20
CA GLU A 46 -1.24 -21.17 -4.99
C GLU A 46 -0.80 -20.91 -3.54
N THR A 47 0.14 -20.00 -3.36
CA THR A 47 0.62 -19.59 -2.03
C THR A 47 1.10 -18.15 -2.04
N LYS A 48 1.32 -17.60 -0.84
CA LYS A 48 1.89 -16.26 -0.66
C LYS A 48 3.30 -16.38 -0.12
N ILE A 49 4.23 -15.66 -0.76
CA ILE A 49 5.59 -15.43 -0.28
C ILE A 49 5.52 -14.24 0.69
N LEU A 50 5.93 -14.49 1.94
CA LEU A 50 6.00 -13.50 3.00
C LEU A 50 7.41 -12.90 3.15
N GLY A 51 8.43 -13.64 2.70
CA GLY A 51 9.82 -13.23 2.86
C GLY A 51 10.78 -14.07 2.01
N ILE A 52 12.03 -13.62 1.98
CA ILE A 52 13.12 -14.26 1.26
C ILE A 52 14.35 -14.36 2.15
N GLU A 53 15.00 -15.52 2.13
CA GLU A 53 16.30 -15.75 2.74
C GLU A 53 17.31 -16.17 1.66
N ASN A 54 18.55 -15.72 1.82
CA ASN A 54 19.68 -16.19 1.01
C ASN A 54 20.66 -16.93 1.92
N ASN A 55 20.93 -18.19 1.59
CA ASN A 55 21.93 -18.99 2.27
C ASN A 55 22.96 -19.47 1.24
N ALA A 56 24.18 -18.94 1.29
CA ALA A 56 25.28 -19.30 0.38
C ALA A 56 24.93 -19.21 -1.13
N GLY A 57 24.07 -18.27 -1.52
CA GLY A 57 23.60 -18.12 -2.91
C GLY A 57 22.30 -18.84 -3.22
N ASP A 58 21.82 -19.73 -2.36
CA ASP A 58 20.52 -20.38 -2.49
C ASP A 58 19.41 -19.53 -1.87
N TYR A 59 18.40 -19.24 -2.69
CA TYR A 59 17.23 -18.48 -2.25
C TYR A 59 16.13 -19.40 -1.72
N TRP A 60 15.67 -19.08 -0.52
CA TRP A 60 14.55 -19.72 0.17
C TRP A 60 13.43 -18.70 0.33
N PHE A 61 12.20 -19.13 0.07
CA PHE A 61 11.01 -18.29 0.21
C PHE A 61 10.22 -18.75 1.43
N GLN A 62 9.95 -17.81 2.34
CA GLN A 62 9.02 -18.01 3.43
C GLN A 62 7.60 -17.93 2.86
N ILE A 63 6.80 -18.97 3.05
CA ILE A 63 5.40 -19.01 2.61
C ILE A 63 4.44 -18.75 3.78
N ALA A 64 3.17 -18.48 3.48
CA ALA A 64 2.13 -18.09 4.44
C ALA A 64 2.03 -18.97 5.70
N ASP A 65 2.29 -20.27 5.54
CA ASP A 65 2.26 -21.26 6.62
C ASP A 65 3.51 -21.21 7.54
N SER A 66 4.33 -20.15 7.45
CA SER A 66 5.60 -19.98 8.18
C SER A 66 6.67 -21.02 7.86
N ASN A 67 6.50 -21.74 6.74
CA ASN A 67 7.46 -22.70 6.22
C ASN A 67 8.39 -22.07 5.20
N PHE A 68 9.58 -22.65 5.05
CA PHE A 68 10.51 -22.28 3.98
C PHE A 68 10.49 -23.32 2.87
N THR A 69 10.44 -22.84 1.63
CA THR A 69 10.61 -23.66 0.44
C THR A 69 11.68 -23.07 -0.46
N HIS A 70 12.46 -23.94 -1.10
CA HIS A 70 13.50 -23.50 -2.03
C HIS A 70 12.86 -22.78 -3.22
N SER A 71 13.50 -21.71 -3.69
CA SER A 71 13.10 -20.89 -4.84
C SER A 71 12.75 -21.70 -6.09
N LYS A 72 13.42 -22.83 -6.30
CA LYS A 72 13.22 -23.75 -7.41
C LYS A 72 11.85 -24.43 -7.41
N ASN A 73 11.10 -24.37 -6.31
CA ASN A 73 9.78 -24.99 -6.15
C ASN A 73 8.64 -24.00 -6.39
N LEU A 74 8.93 -22.70 -6.44
CA LEU A 74 7.93 -21.65 -6.60
C LEU A 74 8.19 -20.84 -7.86
N LYS A 75 7.10 -20.36 -8.46
CA LYS A 75 7.14 -19.32 -9.47
C LYS A 75 6.28 -18.14 -9.00
N PRO A 76 6.92 -17.03 -8.58
CA PRO A 76 6.22 -15.83 -8.17
C PRO A 76 5.37 -15.26 -9.30
N ILE A 77 4.15 -14.87 -8.96
CA ILE A 77 3.23 -14.14 -9.82
C ILE A 77 3.44 -12.67 -9.51
N PHE A 78 4.18 -12.00 -10.38
CA PHE A 78 4.15 -10.54 -10.43
C PHE A 78 2.86 -10.17 -11.14
N LYS A 79 1.78 -9.99 -10.37
CA LYS A 79 0.73 -9.11 -10.84
C LYS A 79 1.43 -7.78 -11.02
N GLU A 80 1.66 -7.36 -12.27
CA GLU A 80 2.06 -5.99 -12.51
C GLU A 80 1.13 -5.16 -11.65
N ASN A 81 1.72 -4.31 -10.80
CA ASN A 81 1.04 -3.10 -10.43
C ASN A 81 0.76 -2.39 -11.77
N LYS A 82 -0.32 -2.76 -12.47
CA LYS A 82 -1.26 -1.75 -12.96
C LYS A 82 -1.36 -0.88 -11.75
N LYS A 83 -0.65 0.26 -11.80
CA LYS A 83 -0.62 1.30 -10.77
C LYS A 83 -1.91 1.16 -10.02
N SER A 84 -1.88 1.05 -8.70
CA SER A 84 -3.05 1.31 -7.89
C SER A 84 -3.62 2.66 -8.34
N LYS A 85 -4.41 2.66 -9.42
CA LYS A 85 -5.69 3.32 -9.50
C LYS A 85 -6.42 2.62 -8.37
N VAL A 86 -6.10 3.04 -7.15
CA VAL A 86 -7.14 3.49 -6.26
C VAL A 86 -8.12 4.15 -7.21
N LYS A 87 -9.26 3.50 -7.45
CA LYS A 87 -10.44 4.22 -7.91
C LYS A 87 -10.63 5.26 -6.82
N THR A 88 -9.89 6.36 -6.92
CA THR A 88 -10.29 7.60 -6.32
C THR A 88 -11.56 7.85 -7.10
N ASP A 89 -12.69 7.56 -6.47
CA ASP A 89 -13.96 8.00 -6.99
C ASP A 89 -13.75 9.44 -7.46
N PRO A 90 -14.20 9.82 -8.66
CA PRO A 90 -13.99 11.17 -9.18
C PRO A 90 -14.43 12.24 -8.16
N ILE A 91 -15.36 11.89 -7.26
CA ILE A 91 -15.78 12.65 -6.08
C ILE A 91 -14.60 12.98 -5.15
N VAL A 92 -13.74 12.03 -4.79
CA VAL A 92 -12.61 12.24 -3.85
C VAL A 92 -11.53 13.13 -4.47
N LYS A 93 -11.28 13.01 -5.79
CA LYS A 93 -10.37 13.93 -6.50
C LYS A 93 -10.93 15.34 -6.59
N GLU A 94 -12.22 15.48 -6.85
CA GLU A 94 -12.86 16.79 -6.90
C GLU A 94 -12.89 17.46 -5.51
N GLN A 95 -13.23 16.71 -4.46
CA GLN A 95 -13.22 17.19 -3.07
C GLN A 95 -11.83 17.60 -2.60
N ALA A 96 -10.79 16.79 -2.87
CA ALA A 96 -9.42 17.15 -2.54
C ALA A 96 -8.95 18.40 -3.30
N SER A 97 -9.39 18.57 -4.56
CA SER A 97 -9.06 19.75 -5.37
C SER A 97 -9.77 21.03 -4.88
N LYS A 98 -11.01 20.91 -4.38
CA LYS A 98 -11.75 22.01 -3.75
C LYS A 98 -11.11 22.43 -2.43
N LEU A 99 -10.82 21.48 -1.54
CA LEU A 99 -10.20 21.75 -0.23
C LEU A 99 -8.83 22.44 -0.39
N VAL A 100 -7.99 22.01 -1.34
CA VAL A 100 -6.69 22.65 -1.58
C VAL A 100 -6.84 24.08 -2.13
N LYS A 101 -7.90 24.36 -2.90
CA LYS A 101 -8.18 25.73 -3.38
C LYS A 101 -8.73 26.62 -2.26
N GLU A 102 -9.63 26.11 -1.43
CA GLU A 102 -10.17 26.84 -0.27
C GLU A 102 -9.06 27.19 0.73
N ILE A 103 -8.21 26.23 1.09
CA ILE A 103 -7.07 26.47 2.00
C ILE A 103 -6.10 27.52 1.43
N LYS A 104 -5.87 27.52 0.10
CA LYS A 104 -5.02 28.53 -0.54
C LYS A 104 -5.66 29.92 -0.59
N GLN A 105 -6.98 30.02 -0.78
CA GLN A 105 -7.68 31.31 -0.74
C GLN A 105 -7.74 31.88 0.68
N GLU A 106 -7.92 31.02 1.69
CA GLU A 106 -7.98 31.45 3.09
C GLU A 106 -6.60 31.86 3.64
N GLN A 107 -5.51 31.25 3.16
CA GLN A 107 -4.14 31.65 3.52
C GLN A 107 -3.61 32.88 2.76
N THR A 108 -4.24 33.28 1.65
CA THR A 108 -3.81 34.45 0.85
C THR A 108 -4.59 35.72 1.16
N LYS A 109 -5.75 35.63 1.83
CA LYS A 109 -6.39 36.81 2.40
C LYS A 109 -5.55 37.36 3.55
N SER A 110 -5.00 38.55 3.36
CA SER A 110 -4.30 39.24 4.43
C SER A 110 -5.28 39.54 5.57
N LYS A 111 -4.82 39.56 6.83
CA LYS A 111 -5.64 39.91 8.01
C LYS A 111 -6.40 41.23 7.80
N ILE A 112 -5.79 42.18 7.08
CA ILE A 112 -6.34 43.48 6.75
C ILE A 112 -7.57 43.38 5.83
N GLU A 113 -7.56 42.48 4.83
CA GLU A 113 -8.74 42.26 3.96
C GLU A 113 -9.91 41.64 4.72
N LEU A 114 -9.64 40.68 5.62
CA LEU A 114 -10.67 40.09 6.46
C LEU A 114 -11.31 41.13 7.39
N ASP A 115 -10.49 42.02 7.95
CA ASP A 115 -10.96 43.08 8.85
C ASP A 115 -11.73 44.18 8.08
N MET A 116 -11.35 44.50 6.84
CA MET A 116 -12.12 45.39 5.96
C MET A 116 -13.47 44.78 5.55
N GLU A 117 -13.51 43.49 5.23
CA GLU A 117 -14.76 42.79 4.87
C GLU A 117 -15.75 42.77 6.04
N LYS A 118 -15.25 42.55 7.26
CA LYS A 118 -16.07 42.66 8.49
C LYS A 118 -16.56 44.09 8.74
N ALA A 119 -15.70 45.09 8.56
CA ALA A 119 -16.07 46.49 8.75
C ALA A 119 -17.15 46.94 7.75
N GLN A 120 -17.05 46.51 6.48
CA GLN A 120 -18.03 46.79 5.45
C GLN A 120 -19.40 46.17 5.78
N LYS A 121 -19.40 44.91 6.24
CA LYS A 121 -20.64 44.22 6.62
C LYS A 121 -21.37 44.90 7.79
N ILE A 122 -20.64 45.43 8.77
CA ILE A 122 -21.21 46.18 9.89
C ILE A 122 -21.78 47.53 9.43
N LEU A 123 -21.16 48.18 8.44
CA LEU A 123 -21.68 49.41 7.85
C LEU A 123 -22.97 49.14 7.07
N ASP A 124 -23.02 48.08 6.27
CA ASP A 124 -24.20 47.71 5.47
C ASP A 124 -25.40 47.32 6.35
N GLU A 125 -25.16 46.63 7.48
CA GLU A 125 -26.20 46.31 8.48
C GLU A 125 -26.73 47.57 9.19
N LYS A 126 -25.90 48.60 9.41
CA LYS A 126 -26.35 49.89 9.96
C LYS A 126 -27.15 50.72 8.96
N ILE A 127 -26.86 50.61 7.67
CA ILE A 127 -27.56 51.37 6.62
C ILE A 127 -28.96 50.77 6.36
N ASN A 128 -29.11 49.44 6.45
CA ASN A 128 -30.41 48.77 6.25
C ASN A 128 -31.29 48.65 7.51
N GLY A 129 -30.77 48.92 8.71
CA GLY A 129 -31.53 48.89 9.97
C GLY A 129 -32.26 50.19 10.32
N GLY A 130 -32.18 51.23 9.48
CA GLY A 130 -32.71 52.57 9.75
C GLY A 130 -34.07 52.90 9.15
N ASN A 131 -34.85 51.91 8.69
CA ASN A 131 -36.16 52.18 8.10
C ASN A 131 -37.18 51.09 8.48
N GLN A 132 -37.57 51.08 9.75
CA GLN A 132 -38.84 50.52 10.23
C GLN A 132 -39.44 51.44 11.30
#